data_AF-A0A9E3ZYX7-F1
#
_entry.id   AF-A0A9E3ZYX7-F1
#
_cell.length_a   1.000
_cell.length_b   1.000
_cell.length_c   1.000
_cell.angle_alpha   90.00
_cell.angle_beta   90.00
_cell.angle_gamma   90.00
#
_symmetry.space_group_name_H-M   'P 1'
#
loop_
_entity.id
_entity.type
_entity.pdbx_description
1 polymer ?
#
loop_
_entity_poly.entity_id
_entity_poly.type
_entity_poly.pdbx_seq_one_letter_code
_entity_poly.pdbx_strand_id
1 'polypeptide(L)'
;MIERHPRLQDTREALEKSLWPHVSGTFEEGFSGSSENAGLGLFFISEMAKLIGGRLLLASREAALLLTADPEGGDIHPIKFLRSGLGYQGTLVAFEIPLASVADYEGLIGEIQKRAKERTPKRAQHNWIHFDRQPPDATVFKIRYASEDTAHAVRFARDQIEPRIMQKESIVLDFDGVEIATQSYLHALLYDAIRLAWARRSFLYVMNASSSVKSGLELLEGYALGG
;
A
#
# COMPACT_ATOMS: atom_id res chain seq x y z
N MET A 1 21.07 2.71 9.89
CA MET A 1 19.63 2.38 9.86
C MET A 1 18.98 3.56 9.15
N ILE A 2 18.36 3.36 7.98
CA ILE A 2 17.75 4.45 7.20
C ILE A 2 16.48 4.90 7.92
N GLU A 3 16.38 6.20 8.20
CA GLU A 3 15.27 6.80 8.94
C GLU A 3 14.07 6.97 8.01
N ARG A 4 13.05 6.10 8.18
CA ARG A 4 11.92 5.97 7.24
C ARG A 4 10.91 7.11 7.31
N HIS A 5 10.85 7.82 8.44
CA HIS A 5 10.00 8.99 8.67
C HIS A 5 10.85 10.08 9.36
N PRO A 6 11.72 10.80 8.62
CA PRO A 6 12.66 11.75 9.20
C PRO A 6 11.98 12.94 9.92
N ARG A 7 10.69 13.14 9.67
CA ARG A 7 9.85 14.15 10.32
C ARG A 7 9.23 13.69 11.64
N LEU A 8 9.17 12.39 11.91
CA LEU A 8 8.60 11.83 13.14
C LEU A 8 9.71 11.50 14.14
N GLN A 9 10.24 12.53 14.78
CA GLN A 9 11.32 12.41 15.77
C GLN A 9 10.79 12.26 17.21
N ASP A 10 9.55 12.67 17.47
CA ASP A 10 8.89 12.46 18.76
C ASP A 10 8.10 11.14 18.78
N THR A 11 8.35 10.31 19.79
CA THR A 11 7.67 9.03 19.99
C THR A 11 6.17 9.23 20.20
N ARG A 12 5.76 10.34 20.85
CA ARG A 12 4.33 10.64 21.06
C ARG A 12 3.64 10.98 19.75
N GLU A 13 4.24 11.87 18.97
CA GLU A 13 3.75 12.20 17.63
C GLU A 13 3.69 10.96 16.73
N ALA A 14 4.71 10.11 16.76
CA ALA A 14 4.73 8.86 15.99
C ALA A 14 3.59 7.90 16.39
N LEU A 15 3.28 7.78 17.69
CA LEU A 15 2.16 6.98 18.18
C LEU A 15 0.81 7.52 17.72
N GLU A 16 0.61 8.83 17.82
CA GLU A 16 -0.63 9.47 17.36
C GLU A 16 -0.81 9.31 15.84
N LYS A 17 0.26 9.55 15.08
CA LYS A 17 0.28 9.38 13.62
C LYS A 17 0.08 7.92 13.20
N SER A 18 0.50 6.94 13.99
CA SER A 18 0.29 5.52 13.67
C SER A 18 -1.19 5.10 13.62
N LEU A 19 -2.09 5.91 14.19
CA LEU A 19 -3.53 5.70 14.09
C LEU A 19 -4.12 6.19 12.76
N TRP A 20 -3.32 6.81 11.90
CA TRP A 20 -3.72 7.28 10.57
C TRP A 20 -3.42 6.23 9.50
N PRO A 21 -4.20 6.19 8.40
CA PRO A 21 -3.97 5.20 7.35
C PRO A 21 -2.60 5.43 6.69
N HIS A 22 -1.92 4.34 6.35
CA HIS A 22 -0.62 4.33 5.67
C HIS A 22 0.52 5.00 6.43
N VAL A 23 0.45 5.01 7.77
CA VAL A 23 1.58 5.35 8.65
C VAL A 23 2.12 4.08 9.29
N SER A 24 3.38 3.76 9.04
CA SER A 24 4.02 2.54 9.55
C SER A 24 5.53 2.71 9.66
N GLY A 25 6.12 2.21 10.75
CA GLY A 25 7.58 2.15 10.91
C GLY A 25 8.28 1.16 9.95
N THR A 26 7.51 0.33 9.25
CA THR A 26 8.02 -0.67 8.31
C THR A 26 8.22 -0.10 6.89
N PHE A 27 7.54 0.99 6.55
CA PHE A 27 7.55 1.58 5.20
C PHE A 27 8.03 3.04 5.26
N GLU A 28 8.68 3.50 4.19
CA GLU A 28 9.10 4.90 4.07
C GLU A 28 7.90 5.86 4.02
N GLU A 29 8.07 7.11 4.47
CA GLU A 29 7.07 8.17 4.41
C GLU A 29 6.59 8.35 2.95
N GLY A 30 5.31 8.10 2.70
CA GLY A 30 4.74 8.16 1.35
C GLY A 30 4.68 6.80 0.63
N PHE A 31 5.42 5.80 1.08
CA PHE A 31 5.38 4.44 0.55
C PHE A 31 4.41 3.58 1.37
N SER A 32 3.62 2.79 0.67
CA SER A 32 2.85 1.68 1.21
C SER A 32 3.33 0.44 0.46
N GLY A 33 3.58 -0.68 1.14
CA GLY A 33 3.38 -1.99 0.50
C GLY A 33 1.97 -2.08 -0.11
N SER A 34 1.70 -3.13 -0.89
CA SER A 34 0.45 -3.36 -1.65
C SER A 34 -0.76 -2.59 -1.11
N SER A 35 -1.55 -2.00 -2.02
CA SER A 35 -2.69 -1.08 -1.78
C SER A 35 -3.64 -1.46 -0.62
N GLU A 36 -3.60 -2.71 -0.16
CA GLU A 36 -4.43 -3.29 0.88
C GLU A 36 -3.77 -3.44 2.27
N ASN A 37 -2.43 -3.40 2.46
CA ASN A 37 -1.85 -3.94 3.71
C ASN A 37 -0.69 -3.19 4.38
N ALA A 38 -0.27 -2.02 3.90
CA ALA A 38 0.76 -1.25 4.60
C ALA A 38 0.17 -0.09 5.42
N GLY A 39 0.19 -0.24 6.75
CA GLY A 39 -0.15 0.82 7.71
C GLY A 39 -1.65 1.04 7.92
N LEU A 40 -2.49 0.04 7.65
CA LEU A 40 -3.95 0.12 7.88
C LEU A 40 -4.39 -0.57 9.18
N GLY A 41 -3.65 -1.54 9.71
CA GLY A 41 -4.10 -2.34 10.86
C GLY A 41 -4.41 -1.52 12.12
N LEU A 42 -3.52 -0.61 12.52
CA LEU A 42 -3.75 0.27 13.67
C LEU A 42 -4.87 1.29 13.41
N PHE A 43 -4.97 1.80 12.18
CA PHE A 43 -6.10 2.62 11.76
C PHE A 43 -7.42 1.86 11.94
N PHE A 44 -7.52 0.63 11.42
CA PHE A 44 -8.71 -0.21 11.52
C PHE A 44 -9.13 -0.44 12.97
N ILE A 45 -8.20 -0.87 13.82
CA ILE A 45 -8.52 -1.16 15.23
C ILE A 45 -8.90 0.15 15.96
N SER A 46 -8.28 1.28 15.62
CA SER A 46 -8.63 2.57 16.21
C SER A 46 -10.02 3.06 15.79
N GLU A 47 -10.42 2.91 14.52
CA GLU A 47 -11.75 3.28 14.05
C GLU A 47 -12.81 2.32 14.56
N MET A 48 -12.48 1.03 14.64
CA MET A 48 -13.33 0.03 15.25
C MET A 48 -13.61 0.38 16.72
N ALA A 49 -12.58 0.76 17.48
CA ALA A 49 -12.75 1.23 18.87
C ALA A 49 -13.72 2.42 18.96
N LYS A 50 -13.57 3.42 18.09
CA LYS A 50 -14.42 4.61 18.07
C LYS A 50 -15.88 4.28 17.78
N LEU A 51 -16.13 3.43 16.79
CA LEU A 51 -17.47 3.11 16.30
C LEU A 51 -18.28 2.23 17.26
N ILE A 52 -17.63 1.32 17.97
CA ILE A 52 -18.34 0.35 18.83
C ILE A 52 -18.37 0.77 20.31
N GLY A 53 -17.87 1.96 20.66
CA GLY A 53 -17.76 2.38 22.06
C GLY A 53 -16.62 1.71 22.83
N GLY A 54 -15.58 1.25 22.13
CA GLY A 54 -14.45 0.52 22.68
C GLY A 54 -13.31 1.39 23.21
N ARG A 55 -12.24 0.72 23.66
CA ARG A 55 -11.00 1.35 24.14
C ARG A 55 -9.79 0.74 23.42
N LEU A 56 -8.81 1.57 23.10
CA LEU A 56 -7.55 1.16 22.48
C LEU A 56 -6.38 1.71 23.30
N LEU A 57 -5.54 0.82 23.83
CA LEU A 57 -4.26 1.14 24.42
C LEU A 57 -3.16 0.77 23.42
N LEU A 58 -2.30 1.75 23.10
CA LEU A 58 -1.13 1.57 22.26
C LEU A 58 0.10 2.02 23.02
N ALA A 59 1.10 1.15 23.18
CA ALA A 59 2.36 1.49 23.84
C ALA A 59 3.54 1.06 22.98
N SER A 60 4.49 1.97 22.79
CA SER A 60 5.75 1.69 22.10
C SER A 60 6.86 2.58 22.61
N ARG A 61 8.06 2.01 22.75
CA ARG A 61 9.27 2.65 23.27
C ARG A 61 9.02 3.31 24.62
N GLU A 62 8.94 4.64 24.68
CA GLU A 62 8.84 5.42 25.92
C GLU A 62 7.46 6.03 26.14
N ALA A 63 6.51 5.81 25.22
CA ALA A 63 5.19 6.41 25.26
C ALA A 63 4.07 5.38 25.19
N ALA A 64 2.95 5.74 25.81
CA ALA A 64 1.70 4.99 25.74
C ALA A 64 0.54 5.96 25.56
N LEU A 65 -0.40 5.57 24.71
CA LEU A 65 -1.57 6.30 24.29
C LEU A 65 -2.80 5.46 24.61
N LEU A 66 -3.79 6.07 25.26
CA LEU A 66 -5.11 5.50 25.45
C LEU A 66 -6.12 6.30 24.64
N LEU A 67 -6.80 5.62 23.74
CA LEU A 67 -7.96 6.13 23.00
C LEU A 67 -9.21 5.52 23.61
N THR A 68 -10.16 6.38 23.95
CA THR A 68 -11.48 5.97 24.45
C THR A 68 -12.52 6.50 23.47
N ALA A 69 -13.48 5.66 23.07
CA ALA A 69 -14.61 6.11 22.28
C ALA A 69 -15.40 7.19 23.04
N ASP A 70 -16.09 8.06 22.29
CA ASP A 70 -16.92 9.08 22.91
C ASP A 70 -18.17 8.40 23.51
N PRO A 71 -18.40 8.49 24.82
CA PRO A 71 -19.60 7.94 25.44
C PRO A 71 -20.90 8.54 24.90
N GLU A 72 -20.86 9.75 24.29
CA GLU A 72 -22.03 10.41 23.71
C GLU A 72 -22.18 10.18 22.20
N GLY A 73 -21.26 9.41 21.59
CA GLY A 73 -21.33 9.05 20.16
C GLY A 73 -20.93 10.18 19.21
N GLY A 74 -20.21 11.21 19.67
CA GLY A 74 -19.63 12.24 18.82
C GLY A 74 -18.34 11.80 18.12
N ASP A 75 -17.91 12.59 17.13
CA ASP A 75 -16.67 12.35 16.35
C ASP A 75 -15.38 12.71 17.11
N ILE A 76 -15.50 13.29 18.31
CA ILE A 76 -14.36 13.71 19.14
C ILE A 76 -14.02 12.60 20.13
N HIS A 77 -13.03 11.79 19.76
CA HIS A 77 -12.57 10.69 20.61
C HIS A 77 -11.32 11.11 21.41
N PRO A 78 -11.39 11.17 22.75
CA PRO A 78 -10.27 11.61 23.55
C PRO A 78 -9.08 10.67 23.42
N ILE A 79 -7.95 11.24 23.00
CA ILE A 79 -6.63 10.61 23.01
C ILE A 79 -5.87 11.14 24.23
N LYS A 80 -5.44 10.25 25.12
CA LYS A 80 -4.67 10.60 26.30
C LYS A 80 -3.33 9.87 26.32
N PHE A 81 -2.24 10.62 26.36
CA PHE A 81 -0.93 10.06 26.69
C PHE A 81 -0.87 9.72 28.16
N LEU A 82 -0.44 8.49 28.46
CA LEU A 82 -0.19 8.04 29.82
C LEU A 82 1.14 8.63 30.33
N ARG A 83 1.40 8.48 31.64
CA ARG A 83 2.62 9.01 32.27
C ARG A 83 3.87 8.54 31.51
N SER A 84 4.89 9.40 31.46
CA SER A 84 6.19 9.06 30.86
C SER A 84 6.80 7.82 31.50
N GLY A 85 7.44 6.97 30.70
CA GLY A 85 8.05 5.72 31.16
C GLY A 85 7.12 4.50 31.15
N LEU A 86 5.86 4.64 30.72
CA LEU A 86 4.90 3.53 30.55
C LEU A 86 4.91 2.92 29.14
N GLY A 87 5.98 3.12 28.37
CA GLY A 87 6.10 2.52 27.03
C GLY A 87 6.46 1.03 27.07
N TYR A 88 6.60 0.42 25.89
CA TYR A 88 6.85 -1.01 25.74
C TYR A 88 8.04 -1.25 24.80
N GLN A 89 8.92 -2.19 25.15
CA GLN A 89 10.02 -2.60 24.27
C GLN A 89 9.45 -3.43 23.11
N GLY A 90 9.15 -2.74 22.00
CA GLY A 90 8.37 -3.25 20.88
C GLY A 90 7.08 -2.44 20.68
N THR A 91 6.00 -3.10 20.30
CA THR A 91 4.67 -2.49 20.21
C THR A 91 3.68 -3.37 20.94
N LEU A 92 3.01 -2.81 21.95
CA LEU A 92 1.88 -3.42 22.63
C LEU A 92 0.61 -2.74 22.17
N VAL A 93 -0.36 -3.54 21.72
CA VAL A 93 -1.69 -3.11 21.32
C VAL A 93 -2.69 -3.89 22.16
N ALA A 94 -3.51 -3.20 22.95
CA ALA A 94 -4.64 -3.80 23.64
C ALA A 94 -5.92 -3.12 23.21
N PHE A 95 -6.89 -3.92 22.78
CA PHE A 95 -8.15 -3.46 22.24
C PHE A 95 -9.29 -4.11 23.01
N GLU A 96 -10.25 -3.29 23.43
CA GLU A 96 -11.40 -3.72 24.22
C GLU A 96 -12.71 -3.39 23.52
N ILE A 97 -13.59 -4.38 23.49
CA ILE A 97 -14.88 -4.35 22.81
C ILE A 97 -15.99 -4.51 23.85
N PRO A 98 -17.01 -3.63 23.89
CA PRO A 98 -18.19 -3.86 24.72
C PRO A 98 -18.98 -5.07 24.21
N LEU A 99 -19.31 -6.01 25.10
CA LEU A 99 -19.99 -7.28 24.75
C LEU A 99 -21.36 -7.10 24.07
N ALA A 100 -22.00 -5.93 24.22
CA ALA A 100 -23.32 -5.63 23.65
C ALA A 100 -23.29 -4.95 22.26
N SER A 101 -22.11 -4.73 21.67
CA SER A 101 -21.93 -3.70 20.62
C SER A 101 -21.72 -4.18 19.18
N VAL A 102 -21.96 -5.44 18.82
CA VAL A 102 -21.66 -5.90 17.44
C VAL A 102 -22.75 -6.82 16.88
N ALA A 103 -23.73 -6.23 16.18
CA ALA A 103 -24.72 -6.98 15.39
C ALA A 103 -24.45 -6.95 13.87
N ASP A 104 -23.72 -5.93 13.38
CA ASP A 104 -23.37 -5.78 11.96
C ASP A 104 -21.85 -5.51 11.79
N TYR A 105 -21.10 -6.60 11.65
CA TYR A 105 -19.64 -6.53 11.47
C TYR A 105 -19.24 -6.14 10.06
N GLU A 106 -20.02 -6.51 9.04
CA GLU A 106 -19.73 -6.20 7.64
C GLU A 106 -19.93 -4.71 7.34
N GLY A 107 -21.04 -4.12 7.81
CA GLY A 107 -21.28 -2.68 7.69
C GLY A 107 -20.22 -1.84 8.39
N LEU A 108 -19.77 -2.29 9.57
CA LEU A 108 -18.68 -1.67 10.33
C LEU A 108 -17.37 -1.66 9.53
N ILE A 109 -16.98 -2.79 8.95
CA ILE A 109 -15.76 -2.90 8.12
C ILE A 109 -15.88 -1.98 6.89
N GLY A 110 -17.04 -1.96 6.23
CA GLY A 110 -17.29 -1.10 5.06
C GLY A 110 -17.14 0.39 5.37
N GLU A 111 -17.66 0.85 6.50
CA GLU A 111 -17.53 2.24 6.95
C GLU A 111 -16.07 2.60 7.27
N ILE A 112 -15.32 1.70 7.93
CA ILE A 112 -13.89 1.92 8.21
C ILE A 112 -13.09 2.01 6.89
N GLN A 113 -13.38 1.16 5.90
CA GLN A 113 -12.76 1.22 4.58
C GLN A 113 -13.06 2.53 3.85
N LYS A 114 -14.29 3.03 3.94
CA LYS A 114 -14.68 4.33 3.38
C LYS A 114 -13.88 5.46 4.03
N ARG A 115 -13.81 5.50 5.37
CA ARG A 115 -13.02 6.49 6.12
C ARG A 115 -11.53 6.41 5.79
N ALA A 116 -10.98 5.20 5.59
CA ALA A 116 -9.61 5.03 5.13
C ALA A 116 -9.41 5.72 3.78
N LYS A 117 -10.28 5.47 2.79
CA LYS A 117 -10.19 6.11 1.46
C LYS A 117 -10.29 7.64 1.52
N GLU A 118 -11.14 8.18 2.39
CA GLU A 118 -11.31 9.63 2.56
C GLU A 118 -10.09 10.31 3.21
N ARG A 119 -9.48 9.66 4.21
CA ARG A 119 -8.36 10.20 4.99
C ARG A 119 -6.99 9.83 4.42
N THR A 120 -6.92 8.84 3.55
CA THR A 120 -5.72 8.56 2.75
C THR A 120 -5.48 9.80 1.89
N PRO A 121 -4.33 10.49 2.06
CA PRO A 121 -4.00 11.60 1.19
C PRO A 121 -4.10 11.11 -0.25
N LYS A 122 -4.63 11.94 -1.17
CA LYS A 122 -4.43 11.73 -2.62
C LYS A 122 -2.94 11.89 -2.88
N ARG A 123 -2.14 10.90 -2.47
CA ARG A 123 -0.75 10.78 -2.84
C ARG A 123 -0.78 10.75 -4.37
N ALA A 124 0.16 11.42 -5.01
CA ALA A 124 0.55 11.00 -6.34
C ALA A 124 1.03 9.56 -6.16
N GLN A 125 0.11 8.61 -6.30
CA GLN A 125 0.42 7.26 -6.71
C GLN A 125 1.31 7.48 -7.93
N HIS A 126 2.63 7.39 -7.74
CA HIS A 126 3.53 7.32 -8.88
C HIS A 126 3.34 5.89 -9.39
N ASN A 127 2.19 5.66 -10.02
CA ASN A 127 1.93 4.49 -10.82
C ASN A 127 2.89 4.64 -11.99
N TRP A 128 3.92 3.81 -12.00
CA TRP A 128 4.86 3.70 -13.10
C TRP A 128 4.25 2.89 -14.23
N ILE A 129 3.26 2.06 -13.92
CA ILE A 129 2.38 1.39 -14.88
C ILE A 129 1.13 2.25 -15.12
N HIS A 130 0.95 2.69 -16.36
CA HIS A 130 -0.24 3.39 -16.81
C HIS A 130 -1.07 2.52 -17.76
N PHE A 131 -2.38 2.41 -17.48
CA PHE A 131 -3.35 1.75 -18.35
C PHE A 131 -4.10 2.73 -19.28
N ASP A 132 -3.74 4.01 -19.19
CA ASP A 132 -4.38 5.13 -19.87
C ASP A 132 -3.64 5.47 -21.19
N ARG A 133 -3.94 6.66 -21.76
CA ARG A 133 -3.46 7.09 -23.07
C ARG A 133 -1.93 7.03 -23.20
N GLN A 134 -1.47 6.16 -24.09
CA GLN A 134 -0.05 5.97 -24.40
C GLN A 134 0.54 7.10 -25.26
N PRO A 135 1.85 7.36 -25.17
CA PRO A 135 2.55 8.28 -26.07
C PRO A 135 2.46 7.79 -27.53
N PRO A 136 2.24 8.70 -28.49
CA PRO A 136 2.07 8.33 -29.90
C PRO A 136 3.36 7.76 -30.55
N ASP A 137 4.51 8.02 -29.95
CA ASP A 137 5.85 7.58 -30.36
C ASP A 137 6.36 6.36 -29.58
N ALA A 138 5.51 5.75 -28.75
CA ALA A 138 5.93 4.64 -27.91
C ALA A 138 6.12 3.33 -28.69
N THR A 139 7.17 2.59 -28.33
CA THR A 139 7.43 1.25 -28.90
C THR A 139 6.46 0.24 -28.29
N VAL A 140 5.70 -0.47 -29.13
CA VAL A 140 4.69 -1.44 -28.69
C VAL A 140 5.26 -2.87 -28.72
N PHE A 141 5.20 -3.55 -27.58
CA PHE A 141 5.55 -4.95 -27.41
C PHE A 141 4.31 -5.80 -27.20
N LYS A 142 4.04 -6.70 -28.15
CA LYS A 142 2.95 -7.66 -28.00
C LYS A 142 3.35 -8.80 -27.06
N ILE A 143 2.64 -8.90 -25.95
CA ILE A 143 2.77 -9.99 -24.99
C ILE A 143 1.85 -11.12 -25.44
N ARG A 144 2.41 -12.11 -26.14
CA ARG A 144 1.63 -13.20 -26.75
C ARG A 144 1.54 -14.47 -25.90
N TYR A 145 2.43 -14.62 -24.93
CA TYR A 145 2.53 -15.81 -24.08
C TYR A 145 2.13 -15.41 -22.67
N ALA A 146 1.33 -16.24 -22.01
CA ALA A 146 0.70 -15.83 -20.76
C ALA A 146 0.83 -16.81 -19.59
N SER A 147 1.19 -18.09 -19.80
CA SER A 147 1.03 -19.06 -18.70
C SER A 147 2.29 -19.66 -18.10
N GLU A 148 3.35 -20.05 -18.84
CA GLU A 148 4.35 -20.96 -18.23
C GLU A 148 5.84 -20.78 -18.60
N ASP A 149 6.21 -20.01 -19.63
CA ASP A 149 7.63 -19.83 -19.98
C ASP A 149 8.24 -18.60 -19.31
N THR A 150 8.49 -18.70 -18.00
CA THR A 150 9.18 -17.66 -17.21
C THR A 150 10.59 -17.40 -17.71
N ALA A 151 11.28 -18.41 -18.24
CA ALA A 151 12.64 -18.24 -18.77
C ALA A 151 12.66 -17.38 -20.04
N HIS A 152 11.67 -17.55 -20.92
CA HIS A 152 11.47 -16.66 -22.07
C HIS A 152 11.08 -15.26 -21.62
N ALA A 153 10.19 -15.12 -20.63
CA ALA A 153 9.80 -13.82 -20.09
C ALA A 153 11.00 -13.02 -19.57
N VAL A 154 11.88 -13.64 -18.77
CA VAL A 154 13.12 -13.02 -18.28
C VAL A 154 14.02 -12.58 -19.43
N ARG A 155 14.25 -13.46 -20.41
CA ARG A 155 15.10 -13.11 -21.58
C ARG A 155 14.50 -11.96 -22.37
N PHE A 156 13.19 -11.99 -22.62
CA PHE A 156 12.49 -10.95 -23.32
C PHE A 156 12.58 -9.61 -22.58
N ALA A 157 12.37 -9.60 -21.26
CA ALA A 157 12.50 -8.41 -20.43
C ALA A 157 13.91 -7.81 -20.53
N ARG A 158 14.93 -8.62 -20.29
CA ARG A 158 16.33 -8.20 -20.29
C ARG A 158 16.81 -7.75 -21.67
N ASP A 159 16.40 -8.43 -22.72
CA ASP A 159 16.94 -8.19 -24.06
C ASP A 159 16.15 -7.13 -24.84
N GLN A 160 14.86 -6.88 -24.48
CA GLN A 160 13.98 -5.96 -25.22
C GLN A 160 13.43 -4.81 -24.37
N ILE A 161 12.98 -5.07 -23.15
CA ILE A 161 12.28 -4.07 -22.32
C ILE A 161 13.30 -3.18 -21.59
N GLU A 162 14.20 -3.78 -20.82
CA GLU A 162 15.16 -3.06 -19.97
C GLU A 162 16.08 -2.09 -20.73
N PRO A 163 16.64 -2.44 -21.91
CA PRO A 163 17.52 -1.52 -22.65
C PRO A 163 16.80 -0.24 -23.07
N ARG A 164 15.50 -0.32 -23.37
CA ARG A 164 14.69 0.83 -23.80
C ARG A 164 14.32 1.73 -22.63
N ILE A 165 14.01 1.14 -21.48
CA ILE A 165 13.87 1.88 -20.21
C ILE A 165 15.17 2.63 -19.89
N MET A 166 16.33 2.00 -20.09
CA MET A 166 17.63 2.65 -19.89
C MET A 166 17.84 3.86 -20.81
N GLN A 167 17.36 3.78 -22.04
CA GLN A 167 17.35 4.84 -23.05
C GLN A 167 16.22 5.86 -22.85
N LYS A 168 15.35 5.66 -21.85
CA LYS A 168 14.15 6.48 -21.56
C LYS A 168 13.14 6.53 -22.70
N GLU A 169 13.09 5.47 -23.50
CA GLU A 169 12.04 5.34 -24.52
C GLU A 169 10.69 5.05 -23.85
N SER A 170 9.63 5.61 -24.40
CA SER A 170 8.26 5.24 -24.03
C SER A 170 7.96 3.85 -24.55
N ILE A 171 7.56 2.92 -23.67
CA ILE A 171 7.23 1.55 -24.05
C ILE A 171 5.79 1.20 -23.68
N VAL A 172 5.12 0.48 -24.57
CA VAL A 172 3.77 -0.05 -24.37
C VAL A 172 3.82 -1.57 -24.39
N LEU A 173 3.23 -2.19 -23.39
CA LEU A 173 3.01 -3.64 -23.33
C LEU A 173 1.57 -3.91 -23.74
N ASP A 174 1.40 -4.57 -24.89
CA ASP A 174 0.11 -4.92 -25.46
C ASP A 174 -0.24 -6.36 -25.07
N PHE A 175 -1.24 -6.51 -24.22
CA PHE A 175 -1.74 -7.80 -23.71
C PHE A 175 -2.94 -8.31 -24.52
N ASP A 176 -3.12 -7.85 -25.76
CA ASP A 176 -4.16 -8.35 -26.66
C ASP A 176 -4.11 -9.88 -26.78
N GLY A 177 -5.25 -10.53 -26.51
CA GLY A 177 -5.38 -11.98 -26.48
C GLY A 177 -4.88 -12.68 -25.19
N VAL A 178 -4.44 -11.93 -24.17
CA VAL A 178 -4.04 -12.48 -22.87
C VAL A 178 -5.18 -12.34 -21.86
N GLU A 179 -5.92 -13.43 -21.64
CA GLU A 179 -7.03 -13.45 -20.68
C GLU A 179 -6.56 -13.52 -19.22
N ILE A 180 -5.57 -14.37 -18.94
CA ILE A 180 -5.02 -14.62 -17.61
C ILE A 180 -3.50 -14.72 -17.72
N ALA A 181 -2.78 -14.05 -16.81
CA ALA A 181 -1.34 -14.20 -16.64
C ALA A 181 -1.04 -14.66 -15.21
N THR A 182 -0.14 -15.64 -15.06
CA THR A 182 0.27 -16.11 -13.73
C THR A 182 1.15 -15.07 -13.03
N GLN A 183 1.13 -15.04 -11.70
CA GLN A 183 1.96 -14.11 -10.92
C GLN A 183 3.46 -14.33 -11.17
N SER A 184 3.89 -15.59 -11.29
CA SER A 184 5.28 -15.93 -11.61
C SER A 184 5.69 -15.45 -13.00
N TYR A 185 4.79 -15.49 -13.99
CA TYR A 185 5.06 -14.96 -15.33
C TYR A 185 5.19 -13.44 -15.31
N LEU A 186 4.25 -12.71 -14.70
CA LEU A 186 4.34 -11.26 -14.57
C LEU A 186 5.59 -10.82 -13.80
N HIS A 187 5.95 -11.56 -12.74
CA HIS A 187 7.20 -11.36 -12.00
C HIS A 187 8.42 -11.51 -12.90
N ALA A 188 8.50 -12.61 -13.64
CA ALA A 188 9.60 -12.88 -14.57
C ALA A 188 9.71 -11.82 -15.68
N LEU A 189 8.58 -11.28 -16.12
CA LEU A 189 8.52 -10.31 -17.22
C LEU A 189 8.85 -8.88 -16.78
N LEU A 190 8.40 -8.45 -15.60
CA LEU A 190 8.33 -7.01 -15.29
C LEU A 190 8.94 -6.57 -13.95
N TYR A 191 9.31 -7.48 -13.05
CA TYR A 191 9.82 -7.10 -11.74
C TYR A 191 11.02 -6.14 -11.82
N ASP A 192 12.08 -6.56 -12.52
CA ASP A 192 13.29 -5.75 -12.67
C ASP A 192 13.04 -4.53 -13.57
N ALA A 193 12.21 -4.68 -14.61
CA ALA A 193 11.82 -3.59 -15.48
C ALA A 193 11.11 -2.45 -14.73
N ILE A 194 10.22 -2.75 -13.79
CA ILE A 194 9.52 -1.73 -12.97
C ILE A 194 10.51 -1.01 -12.05
N ARG A 195 11.40 -1.74 -11.38
CA ARG A 195 12.43 -1.14 -10.52
C ARG A 195 13.35 -0.23 -11.34
N LEU A 196 13.70 -0.66 -12.54
CA LEU A 196 14.50 0.13 -13.47
C LEU A 196 13.75 1.36 -13.97
N ALA A 197 12.47 1.24 -14.31
CA ALA A 197 11.60 2.33 -14.73
C ALA A 197 11.51 3.41 -13.64
N TRP A 198 11.32 2.99 -12.39
CA TRP A 198 11.36 3.87 -11.22
C TRP A 198 12.71 4.58 -11.08
N ALA A 199 13.82 3.84 -11.09
CA ALA A 199 15.16 4.41 -10.96
C ALA A 199 15.50 5.41 -12.08
N ARG A 200 14.95 5.21 -13.29
CA ARG A 200 15.17 6.05 -14.47
C ARG A 200 14.10 7.13 -14.66
N ARG A 201 13.05 7.15 -13.83
CA ARG A 201 11.86 8.00 -13.96
C ARG A 201 11.21 7.90 -15.34
N SER A 202 11.03 6.67 -15.81
CA SER A 202 10.37 6.34 -17.09
C SER A 202 9.07 5.60 -16.80
N PHE A 203 8.03 5.85 -17.59
CA PHE A 203 6.72 5.23 -17.44
C PHE A 203 6.60 4.00 -18.34
N LEU A 204 5.92 2.97 -17.83
CA LEU A 204 5.46 1.80 -18.56
C LEU A 204 3.99 1.99 -18.91
N TYR A 205 3.64 1.80 -20.17
CA TYR A 205 2.26 1.85 -20.61
C TYR A 205 1.75 0.44 -20.88
N VAL A 206 0.50 0.17 -20.58
CA VAL A 206 -0.13 -1.14 -20.79
C VAL A 206 -1.44 -0.96 -21.53
N MET A 207 -1.64 -1.74 -22.59
CA MET A 207 -2.87 -1.74 -23.37
C MET A 207 -3.45 -3.15 -23.51
N ASN A 208 -4.76 -3.21 -23.78
CA ASN A 208 -5.52 -4.45 -24.01
C ASN A 208 -5.41 -5.51 -22.90
N ALA A 209 -5.02 -5.12 -21.68
CA ALA A 209 -4.95 -6.02 -20.53
C ALA A 209 -6.35 -6.31 -19.97
N SER A 210 -6.64 -7.60 -19.73
CA SER A 210 -7.84 -8.03 -18.99
C SER A 210 -7.84 -7.48 -17.56
N SER A 211 -9.00 -7.46 -16.89
CA SER A 211 -9.10 -7.04 -15.48
C SER A 211 -8.19 -7.86 -14.57
N SER A 212 -8.09 -9.17 -14.81
CA SER A 212 -7.21 -10.07 -14.06
C SER A 212 -5.73 -9.72 -14.24
N VAL A 213 -5.30 -9.43 -15.47
CA VAL A 213 -3.92 -9.03 -15.76
C VAL A 213 -3.61 -7.66 -15.13
N LYS A 214 -4.53 -6.70 -15.20
CA LYS A 214 -4.38 -5.38 -14.56
C LYS A 214 -4.16 -5.49 -13.06
N SER A 215 -5.02 -6.24 -12.36
CA SER A 215 -4.84 -6.45 -10.91
C SER A 215 -3.54 -7.17 -10.58
N GLY A 216 -3.09 -8.11 -11.42
CA GLY A 216 -1.79 -8.76 -11.27
C GLY A 216 -0.61 -7.79 -11.43
N LEU A 217 -0.69 -6.86 -12.38
CA LEU A 217 0.31 -5.82 -12.62
C LEU A 217 0.36 -4.77 -11.51
N GLU A 218 -0.80 -4.35 -11.00
CA GLU A 218 -0.90 -3.41 -9.86
C GLU A 218 -0.32 -4.02 -8.58
N LEU A 219 -0.67 -5.28 -8.29
CA LEU A 219 -0.05 -6.04 -7.19
C LEU A 219 1.46 -6.12 -7.37
N LEU A 220 1.90 -6.30 -8.63
CA LEU A 220 3.29 -6.48 -8.97
C LEU A 220 4.14 -5.21 -8.76
N GLU A 221 3.64 -4.07 -9.22
CA GLU A 221 4.24 -2.77 -8.98
C GLU A 221 4.38 -2.47 -7.47
N GLY A 222 3.35 -2.80 -6.69
CA GLY A 222 3.36 -2.58 -5.24
C GLY A 222 4.47 -3.33 -4.50
N TYR A 223 4.79 -4.57 -4.89
CA TYR A 223 5.88 -5.32 -4.25
C TYR A 223 7.26 -4.99 -4.84
N ALA A 224 7.35 -4.60 -6.12
CA ALA A 224 8.60 -4.21 -6.76
C ALA A 224 9.23 -2.95 -6.16
N LEU A 225 8.40 -2.02 -5.70
CA LEU A 225 8.81 -0.73 -5.14
C LEU A 225 8.79 -0.69 -3.61
N GLY A 226 8.23 -1.72 -2.97
CA GLY A 226 8.14 -1.83 -1.51
C GLY A 226 9.31 -2.55 -0.83
N GLY A 227 10.34 -2.93 -1.59
CA GLY A 227 11.52 -3.69 -1.13
C GLY A 227 12.78 -2.85 -0.99
#